data_AF-A0A661QJ78-F1
#
_entry.id   AF-A0A661QJ78-F1
#
_cell.length_a   1.000
_cell.length_b   1.000
_cell.length_c   1.000
_cell.angle_alpha   90.00
_cell.angle_beta   90.00
_cell.angle_gamma   90.00
#
_symmetry.space_group_name_H-M   'P 1'
#
loop_
_entity.id
_entity.type
_entity.pdbx_description
1 polymer ?
#
loop_
_entity_poly.entity_id
_entity_poly.type
_entity_poly.pdbx_seq_one_letter_code
_entity_poly.pdbx_strand_id
1 'polypeptide(L)'
;MEEVPCCHCGDFFVPSPRHKNQNYCMKPDCRRAKKAAWKREKMRTEPDFKLCQQLSNKKWAKANPDYWKKYRRKNPEKTERNRQLQIVRNRRRSKKPNRASALDLPVIAKVDASKSNKFKPIGQYYLVPTIAKVDALKVRIYEISASYQ
;
A
#
# COMPACT_ATOMS: atom_id res chain seq x y z
N MET A 1 -37.73 2.42 -9.31
CA MET A 1 -36.50 3.22 -9.10
C MET A 1 -35.36 2.32 -9.53
N GLU A 2 -34.66 2.67 -10.60
CA GLU A 2 -33.65 1.77 -11.20
C GLU A 2 -32.48 1.55 -10.24
N GLU A 3 -32.08 0.30 -10.07
CA GLU A 3 -30.91 -0.05 -9.27
C GLU A 3 -29.63 0.22 -10.05
N VAL A 4 -28.66 0.88 -9.40
CA VAL A 4 -27.39 1.26 -10.02
C VAL A 4 -26.26 0.52 -9.30
N PRO A 5 -25.25 -0.01 -10.03
CA PRO A 5 -24.10 -0.66 -9.42
C PRO A 5 -23.19 0.35 -8.70
N CYS A 6 -22.68 -0.02 -7.52
CA CYS A 6 -21.75 0.81 -6.78
C CYS A 6 -20.33 0.75 -7.37
N CYS A 7 -19.72 1.91 -7.63
CA CYS A 7 -18.34 2.00 -8.13
C CYS A 7 -17.25 1.46 -7.19
N HIS A 8 -17.58 1.11 -5.94
CA HIS A 8 -16.60 0.57 -4.97
C HIS A 8 -16.80 -0.92 -4.70
N CYS A 9 -18.01 -1.33 -4.28
CA CYS A 9 -18.27 -2.74 -3.93
C CYS A 9 -18.91 -3.54 -5.05
N GLY A 10 -19.38 -2.91 -6.13
CA GLY A 10 -20.09 -3.59 -7.22
C GLY A 10 -21.55 -3.93 -6.92
N ASP A 11 -21.97 -3.89 -5.65
CA ASP A 11 -23.37 -4.17 -5.28
C ASP A 11 -24.33 -3.16 -5.92
N PHE A 12 -25.50 -3.67 -6.34
CA PHE A 12 -26.63 -2.86 -6.77
C PHE A 12 -27.28 -2.18 -5.56
N PHE A 13 -27.67 -0.92 -5.74
CA PHE A 13 -28.40 -0.16 -4.74
C PHE A 13 -29.37 0.80 -5.41
N VAL A 14 -30.42 1.16 -4.68
CA VAL A 14 -31.38 2.16 -5.10
C VAL A 14 -30.82 3.56 -4.80
N PRO A 15 -30.55 4.41 -5.81
CA PRO A 15 -30.04 5.77 -5.59
C PRO A 15 -31.07 6.65 -4.85
N SER A 16 -30.58 7.54 -3.99
CA SER A 16 -31.47 8.49 -3.32
C SER A 16 -32.05 9.50 -4.32
N PRO A 17 -33.37 9.75 -4.35
CA PRO A 17 -33.98 10.76 -5.21
C PRO A 17 -33.40 12.18 -5.03
N ARG A 18 -32.87 12.48 -3.83
CA ARG A 18 -32.22 13.76 -3.51
C ARG A 18 -30.83 13.91 -4.14
N HIS A 19 -30.22 12.81 -4.56
CA HIS A 19 -28.84 12.76 -5.04
C HIS A 19 -28.79 12.08 -6.41
N LYS A 20 -29.22 12.80 -7.45
CA LYS A 20 -29.35 12.31 -8.83
C LYS A 20 -28.09 11.63 -9.39
N ASN A 21 -26.90 12.02 -8.94
CA ASN A 21 -25.61 11.49 -9.40
C ASN A 21 -24.92 10.59 -8.35
N GLN A 22 -25.70 9.79 -7.62
CA GLN A 22 -25.18 8.89 -6.61
C GLN A 22 -24.63 7.60 -7.26
N ASN A 23 -23.30 7.47 -7.29
CA ASN A 23 -22.63 6.29 -7.89
C ASN A 23 -21.99 5.36 -6.84
N TYR A 24 -22.22 5.64 -5.56
CA TYR A 24 -21.71 4.84 -4.43
C TYR A 24 -22.87 4.53 -3.48
N CYS A 25 -22.95 3.30 -3.01
CA CYS A 25 -23.92 2.91 -2.01
C CYS A 25 -23.63 3.57 -0.65
N MET A 26 -24.59 3.50 0.27
CA MET A 26 -24.48 4.13 1.60
C MET A 26 -23.61 3.36 2.60
N LYS A 27 -23.02 2.22 2.20
CA LYS A 27 -22.11 1.45 3.06
C LYS A 27 -20.92 2.31 3.50
N PRO A 28 -20.48 2.27 4.77
CA PRO A 28 -19.39 3.10 5.28
C PRO A 28 -18.10 3.01 4.46
N ASP A 29 -17.71 1.81 4.02
CA ASP A 29 -16.53 1.60 3.17
C ASP A 29 -16.65 2.32 1.81
N CYS A 30 -17.81 2.22 1.17
CA CYS A 30 -18.08 2.84 -0.13
C CYS A 30 -18.13 4.37 -0.02
N ARG A 31 -18.63 4.91 1.09
CA ARG A 31 -18.56 6.35 1.38
C ARG A 31 -17.12 6.82 1.61
N ARG A 32 -16.30 6.04 2.32
CA ARG A 32 -14.87 6.32 2.49
C ARG A 32 -14.15 6.30 1.14
N ALA A 33 -14.46 5.33 0.29
CA ALA A 33 -13.90 5.22 -1.06
C ALA A 33 -14.31 6.39 -1.96
N LYS A 34 -15.59 6.80 -1.93
CA LYS A 34 -16.07 8.00 -2.65
C LYS A 34 -15.27 9.24 -2.27
N LYS A 35 -15.12 9.52 -0.97
CA LYS A 35 -14.33 10.66 -0.48
C LYS A 35 -12.87 10.56 -0.92
N ALA A 36 -12.28 9.37 -0.88
CA ALA A 36 -10.91 9.15 -1.32
C ALA A 36 -10.72 9.35 -2.84
N ALA A 37 -11.67 8.89 -3.65
CA ALA A 37 -11.66 9.08 -5.10
C ALA A 37 -11.80 10.56 -5.47
N TRP A 38 -12.77 11.25 -4.87
CA TRP A 38 -12.95 12.69 -5.05
C TRP A 38 -11.69 13.48 -4.66
N LYS A 39 -11.07 13.16 -3.52
CA LYS A 39 -9.84 13.82 -3.09
C LYS A 39 -8.69 13.56 -4.07
N ARG A 40 -8.53 12.32 -4.56
CA ARG A 40 -7.52 11.99 -5.57
C ARG A 40 -7.70 12.80 -6.84
N GLU A 41 -8.93 12.92 -7.31
CA GLU A 41 -9.25 13.70 -8.49
C GLU A 41 -8.96 15.18 -8.28
N LYS A 42 -9.41 15.77 -7.16
CA LYS A 42 -9.11 17.17 -6.85
C LYS A 42 -7.62 17.46 -6.71
N MET A 43 -6.84 16.54 -6.14
CA MET A 43 -5.38 16.67 -6.07
C MET A 43 -4.70 16.58 -7.44
N ARG A 44 -5.36 15.99 -8.45
CA ARG A 44 -4.87 15.82 -9.82
C ARG A 44 -5.24 17.00 -10.71
N THR A 45 -6.47 17.49 -10.60
CA THR A 45 -7.01 18.53 -11.49
C THR A 45 -6.78 19.94 -10.98
N GLU A 46 -6.82 20.17 -9.66
CA GLU A 46 -6.79 21.51 -9.07
C GLU A 46 -5.44 21.79 -8.39
N PRO A 47 -4.56 22.64 -8.96
CA PRO A 47 -3.27 22.96 -8.35
C PRO A 47 -3.41 23.72 -7.03
N ASP A 48 -4.39 24.63 -6.91
CA ASP A 48 -4.62 25.41 -5.69
C ASP A 48 -5.07 24.54 -4.53
N PHE A 49 -5.96 23.58 -4.80
CA PHE A 49 -6.38 22.62 -3.78
C PHE A 49 -5.20 21.82 -3.24
N LYS A 50 -4.30 21.40 -4.14
CA LYS A 50 -3.07 20.69 -3.77
C LYS A 50 -2.15 21.55 -2.91
N LEU A 51 -1.96 22.83 -3.25
CA LEU A 51 -1.14 23.76 -2.47
C LEU A 51 -1.73 24.00 -1.08
N CYS A 52 -3.01 24.32 -1.00
CA CYS A 52 -3.72 24.53 0.27
C CYS A 52 -3.64 23.29 1.17
N GLN A 53 -3.83 22.10 0.59
CA GLN A 53 -3.69 20.84 1.33
C GLN A 53 -2.26 20.63 1.86
N GLN A 54 -1.22 20.99 1.09
CA GLN A 54 0.17 20.91 1.53
C GLN A 54 0.48 21.89 2.65
N LEU A 55 0.06 23.15 2.53
CA LEU A 55 0.26 24.18 3.55
C LEU A 55 -0.43 23.82 4.87
N SER A 56 -1.68 23.34 4.79
CA SER A 56 -2.42 22.84 5.95
C SER A 56 -1.68 21.71 6.65
N ASN A 57 -1.20 20.71 5.88
CA ASN A 57 -0.43 19.60 6.44
C ASN A 57 0.88 20.07 7.09
N LYS A 58 1.59 21.02 6.48
CA LYS A 58 2.82 21.61 7.04
C LYS A 58 2.53 22.34 8.35
N LYS A 59 1.49 23.17 8.39
CA LYS A 59 1.06 23.91 9.59
C LYS A 59 0.70 22.93 10.71
N TRP A 60 -0.07 21.89 10.40
CA TRP A 60 -0.44 20.87 11.36
C TRP A 60 0.76 20.09 11.89
N ALA A 61 1.70 19.70 11.04
CA ALA A 61 2.92 19.00 11.44
C ALA A 61 3.82 19.87 12.33
N LYS A 62 3.94 21.17 12.03
CA LYS A 62 4.68 22.14 12.87
C LYS A 62 4.03 22.28 14.25
N ALA A 63 2.69 22.31 14.31
CA ALA A 63 1.95 22.37 15.57
C ALA A 63 1.99 21.05 16.35
N ASN A 64 2.29 19.92 15.70
CA ASN A 64 2.24 18.57 16.29
C ASN A 64 3.52 17.76 16.04
N PRO A 65 4.70 18.23 16.48
CA PRO A 65 5.99 17.64 16.10
C PRO A 65 6.15 16.19 16.55
N ASP A 66 5.64 15.83 17.73
CA ASP A 66 5.76 14.48 18.29
C ASP A 66 4.63 13.53 17.92
N TYR A 67 3.62 14.00 17.19
CA TYR A 67 2.43 13.21 16.91
C TYR A 67 2.78 11.87 16.26
N TRP A 68 3.61 11.87 15.21
CA TRP A 68 3.94 10.64 14.50
C TRP A 68 4.76 9.66 15.34
N LYS A 69 5.62 10.15 16.23
CA LYS A 69 6.36 9.30 17.18
C LYS A 69 5.37 8.64 18.15
N LYS A 70 4.49 9.42 18.76
CA LYS A 70 3.46 8.94 19.70
C LYS A 70 2.48 7.99 19.01
N TYR A 71 2.04 8.30 17.79
CA TYR A 71 1.15 7.47 16.99
C TYR A 71 1.75 6.09 16.70
N ARG A 72 3.01 6.03 16.26
CA ARG A 72 3.71 4.76 15.99
C ARG A 72 3.87 3.91 17.25
N ARG A 73 4.22 4.54 18.38
CA ARG A 73 4.31 3.85 19.68
C ARG A 73 2.96 3.25 20.11
N LYS A 74 1.86 3.98 19.91
CA LYS A 74 0.50 3.50 20.22
C LYS A 74 -0.03 2.45 19.24
N ASN A 75 0.53 2.35 18.03
CA ASN A 75 0.06 1.45 16.98
C ASN A 75 1.22 0.58 16.44
N PRO A 76 1.82 -0.29 17.26
CA PRO A 76 3.00 -1.08 16.88
C PRO A 76 2.70 -2.01 15.69
N GLU A 77 1.55 -2.69 15.71
CA GLU A 77 1.14 -3.63 14.65
C GLU A 77 0.98 -2.94 13.27
N LYS A 78 0.36 -1.75 13.24
CA LYS A 78 0.24 -0.95 12.00
C LYS A 78 1.61 -0.44 11.54
N THR A 79 2.46 -0.07 12.49
CA THR A 79 3.83 0.40 12.19
C THR A 79 4.64 -0.72 11.55
N GLU A 80 4.57 -1.93 12.09
CA GLU A 80 5.30 -3.09 11.57
C GLU A 80 4.81 -3.49 10.18
N ARG A 81 3.49 -3.61 9.99
CA ARG A 81 2.88 -3.85 8.67
C ARG A 81 3.35 -2.80 7.65
N ASN A 82 3.37 -1.52 8.02
CA ASN A 82 3.82 -0.45 7.14
C ASN A 82 5.32 -0.55 6.79
N ARG A 83 6.17 -0.96 7.74
CA ARG A 83 7.60 -1.22 7.49
C ARG A 83 7.78 -2.36 6.49
N GLN A 84 7.08 -3.49 6.68
CA GLN A 84 7.15 -4.63 5.77
C GLN A 84 6.69 -4.27 4.35
N LEU A 85 5.56 -3.55 4.22
CA LEU A 85 5.09 -3.07 2.93
C LEU A 85 6.07 -2.09 2.28
N GLN A 86 6.79 -1.29 3.06
CA GLN A 86 7.82 -0.39 2.54
C GLN A 86 8.99 -1.16 1.94
N ILE A 87 9.42 -2.26 2.56
CA ILE A 87 10.46 -3.16 2.01
C ILE A 87 10.01 -3.71 0.66
N VAL A 88 8.76 -4.18 0.55
CA VAL A 88 8.20 -4.69 -0.71
C VAL A 88 8.18 -3.61 -1.79
N ARG A 89 7.71 -2.39 -1.48
CA ARG A 89 7.69 -1.26 -2.43
C ARG A 89 9.10 -0.90 -2.90
N ASN A 90 10.06 -0.83 -1.98
CA ASN A 90 11.46 -0.55 -2.29
C ASN A 90 12.04 -1.61 -3.24
N ARG A 91 11.81 -2.90 -2.95
CA ARG A 91 12.23 -4.02 -3.82
C ARG A 91 11.61 -3.93 -5.22
N ARG A 92 10.30 -3.65 -5.33
CA ARG A 92 9.62 -3.48 -6.62
C ARG A 92 10.21 -2.32 -7.43
N ARG A 93 10.58 -1.21 -6.78
CA ARG A 93 11.21 -0.06 -7.43
C ARG A 93 12.61 -0.39 -7.96
N SER A 94 13.38 -1.22 -7.23
CA SER A 94 14.73 -1.67 -7.63
C SER A 94 14.78 -2.55 -8.88
N LYS A 95 13.69 -3.28 -9.20
CA LYS A 95 13.66 -4.23 -10.32
C LYS A 95 13.20 -3.65 -11.67
N LYS A 96 12.95 -2.33 -11.77
CA LYS A 96 12.55 -1.72 -13.04
C LYS A 96 13.77 -1.58 -13.96
N PRO A 97 13.77 -2.19 -15.17
CA PRO A 97 14.95 -2.30 -16.04
C PRO A 97 15.32 -0.99 -16.78
N ASN A 98 14.39 -0.05 -16.94
CA ASN A 98 14.68 1.24 -17.57
C ASN A 98 15.13 2.27 -16.52
N ARG A 99 16.41 2.22 -16.14
CA ARG A 99 17.06 3.20 -15.26
C ARG A 99 18.27 3.79 -16.00
N ALA A 100 18.01 4.75 -16.89
CA ALA A 100 19.05 5.40 -17.69
C ALA A 100 19.32 6.85 -17.26
N SER A 101 18.66 7.37 -16.20
CA SER A 101 18.80 8.78 -15.81
C SER A 101 19.33 8.95 -14.39
N ALA A 102 20.14 9.99 -14.16
CA ALA A 102 20.72 10.34 -12.85
C ALA A 102 19.69 10.65 -11.74
N LEU A 103 18.39 10.72 -12.08
CA LEU A 103 17.25 10.83 -11.14
C LEU A 103 16.83 9.48 -10.54
N ASP A 104 17.40 8.36 -11.02
CA ASP A 104 17.03 6.98 -10.65
C ASP A 104 17.85 6.38 -9.49
N LEU A 105 18.52 7.24 -8.72
CA LEU A 105 19.08 6.84 -7.43
C LEU A 105 17.97 6.34 -6.50
N PRO A 106 18.23 5.36 -5.62
CA PRO A 106 17.26 5.03 -4.58
C PRO A 106 16.98 6.29 -3.77
N VAL A 107 15.73 6.80 -3.86
CA VAL A 107 15.22 7.99 -3.12
C VAL A 107 15.51 7.92 -1.62
N ILE A 108 15.75 6.71 -1.10
CA ILE A 108 16.23 6.45 0.25
C ILE A 108 17.66 5.95 0.10
N ALA A 109 18.63 6.76 0.53
CA ALA A 109 20.02 6.33 0.62
C ALA A 109 20.09 5.06 1.48
N LYS A 110 20.62 3.96 0.91
CA LYS A 110 21.06 2.82 1.71
C LYS A 110 22.41 3.22 2.30
N VAL A 111 22.42 3.53 3.58
CA VAL A 111 23.67 3.87 4.31
C VAL A 111 24.43 2.59 4.68
N ASP A 112 23.74 1.45 4.75
CA ASP A 112 24.33 0.16 5.09
C ASP A 112 24.59 -0.71 3.85
N ALA A 113 25.78 -1.33 3.82
CA ALA A 113 26.13 -2.33 2.83
C ALA A 113 25.14 -3.50 2.90
N SER A 114 24.30 -3.67 1.87
CA SER A 114 23.46 -4.86 1.78
C SER A 114 24.34 -6.07 1.53
N LYS A 115 24.61 -6.86 2.56
CA LYS A 115 25.17 -8.21 2.39
C LYS A 115 24.22 -8.95 1.45
N SER A 116 24.73 -9.41 0.31
CA SER A 116 23.97 -10.33 -0.53
C SER A 116 23.73 -11.57 0.32
N ASN A 117 22.50 -11.74 0.80
CA ASN A 117 22.14 -12.97 1.47
C ASN A 117 22.22 -14.06 0.40
N LYS A 118 23.31 -14.82 0.40
CA LYS A 118 23.45 -16.10 -0.33
C LYS A 118 22.54 -17.11 0.37
N PHE A 119 21.24 -16.85 0.35
CA PHE A 119 20.25 -17.73 0.91
C PHE A 119 20.10 -18.92 -0.02
N LYS A 120 20.64 -20.07 0.39
CA LYS A 120 20.34 -21.37 -0.22
C LYS A 120 19.06 -21.88 0.43
N PRO A 121 17.93 -21.94 -0.28
CA PRO A 121 16.65 -22.33 0.30
C PRO A 121 16.56 -23.85 0.49
N ILE A 122 17.57 -24.51 1.06
CA ILE A 122 17.57 -25.96 1.25
C ILE A 122 17.09 -26.24 2.68
N GLY A 123 15.98 -26.96 2.83
CA GLY A 123 15.44 -27.32 4.14
C GLY A 123 13.91 -27.35 4.24
N GLN A 124 13.42 -27.41 5.48
CA GLN A 124 12.01 -27.40 5.82
C GLN A 124 11.54 -25.96 6.05
N TYR A 125 10.48 -25.54 5.38
CA TYR A 125 9.89 -24.22 5.49
C TYR A 125 8.39 -24.30 5.72
N TYR A 126 7.84 -23.30 6.40
CA TYR A 126 6.40 -23.10 6.55
C TYR A 126 5.99 -21.87 5.75
N LEU A 127 5.13 -22.07 4.75
CA LEU A 127 4.50 -20.99 4.01
C LEU A 127 3.26 -20.53 4.77
N VAL A 128 3.33 -19.34 5.35
CA VAL A 128 2.22 -18.73 6.09
C VAL A 128 1.54 -17.69 5.20
N PRO A 129 0.28 -17.91 4.75
CA PRO A 129 -0.44 -16.93 3.97
C PRO A 129 -0.75 -15.70 4.83
N THR A 130 -0.34 -14.52 4.35
CA THR A 130 -0.45 -13.26 5.10
C THR A 130 -1.80 -12.57 4.96
N ILE A 131 -2.68 -13.07 4.09
CA ILE A 131 -3.94 -12.42 3.69
C ILE A 131 -5.18 -13.18 4.18
N ALA A 132 -5.09 -14.48 4.48
CA ALA A 132 -6.20 -15.29 4.99
C ALA A 132 -5.72 -16.21 6.11
N LYS A 133 -6.58 -16.47 7.11
CA LYS A 133 -6.38 -17.51 8.14
C LYS A 133 -6.49 -18.88 7.48
N VAL A 134 -5.39 -19.35 6.90
CA VAL A 134 -5.27 -20.72 6.39
C VAL A 134 -4.00 -21.30 7.02
N ASP A 135 -4.07 -22.57 7.40
CA ASP A 135 -2.98 -23.26 8.08
C ASP A 135 -1.68 -23.21 7.27
N ALA A 136 -0.56 -23.15 7.99
CA ALA A 136 0.76 -23.01 7.38
C ALA A 136 1.11 -24.26 6.57
N LEU A 137 1.46 -24.08 5.29
CA LEU A 137 1.80 -25.19 4.40
C LEU A 137 3.29 -25.54 4.57
N LYS A 138 3.56 -26.80 4.96
CA LYS A 138 4.92 -27.30 5.17
C LYS A 138 5.55 -27.71 3.82
N VAL A 139 6.63 -27.04 3.42
CA VAL A 139 7.38 -27.31 2.18
C VAL A 139 8.78 -27.81 2.51
N ARG A 140 9.23 -28.83 1.79
CA ARG A 140 10.64 -29.26 1.77
C ARG A 140 11.25 -28.87 0.43
N ILE A 141 12.29 -28.06 0.45
CA ILE A 141 13.04 -27.67 -0.75
C ILE A 141 14.39 -28.37 -0.69
N TYR A 142 14.74 -29.10 -1.75
CA TYR A 142 16.00 -29.81 -1.90
C TYR A 142 16.60 -29.53 -3.28
N GLU A 143 17.92 -29.64 -3.39
CA GLU A 143 18.67 -29.46 -4.63
C GLU A 143 18.84 -30.84 -5.29
N ILE A 144 18.43 -30.98 -6.56
CA ILE A 144 18.67 -32.19 -7.34
C ILE A 144 19.88 -31.89 -8.23
N SER A 145 21.04 -32.48 -7.90
CA SER A 145 22.21 -32.43 -8.79
C SER A 145 21.94 -33.31 -10.01
N ALA A 146 22.20 -32.79 -11.21
CA ALA A 146 22.08 -33.57 -12.45
C ALA A 146 22.90 -34.86 -12.35
N SER A 147 22.30 -35.99 -12.73
CA SER A 147 22.98 -37.27 -12.84
C SER A 147 24.08 -37.18 -13.90
N TYR A 148 25.30 -37.58 -13.54
CA TYR A 148 26.38 -37.77 -14.52
C TYR A 148 25.92 -38.80 -15.56
N GLN A 149 25.91 -38.39 -16.83
CA GLN A 149 25.84 -39.29 -17.99
C GLN A 149 27.21 -39.88 -18.26
#